data_AF-A0A1G0XAV1-F1
#
_entry.id   AF-A0A1G0XAV1-F1
#
_cell.length_a   1.000
_cell.length_b   1.000
_cell.length_c   1.000
_cell.angle_alpha   90.00
_cell.angle_beta   90.00
_cell.angle_gamma   90.00
#
_symmetry.space_group_name_H-M   'P 1'
#
loop_
_entity.id
_entity.type
_entity.pdbx_description
1 polymer ?
#
loop_
_entity_poly.entity_id
_entity_poly.type
_entity_poly.pdbx_seq_one_letter_code
_entity_poly.pdbx_strand_id
1 'polypeptide(L)'
;MREFMKSIPNTNDDDIVEHKSPFFIGLKKYFILPIKAGLYGFTLVFAVILLVKLLSFLLGINEVFNLDLMDVILSSVGFFFMFLIYILKNLH
;
A
#
# COMPACT_ATOMS: atom_id res chain seq x y z
N MET A 1 -46.53 18.53 36.88
CA MET A 1 -46.59 18.74 35.41
C MET A 1 -45.26 19.25 34.81
N ARG A 2 -44.10 18.99 35.44
CA ARG A 2 -42.75 19.30 34.89
C ARG A 2 -41.98 18.03 34.45
N GLU A 3 -42.57 16.86 34.62
CA GLU A 3 -41.92 15.55 34.41
C GLU A 3 -42.16 14.98 33.00
N PHE A 4 -43.12 15.50 32.23
CA PHE A 4 -43.45 14.97 30.90
C PHE A 4 -42.65 15.60 29.75
N MET A 5 -41.74 16.53 30.05
CA MET A 5 -40.91 17.23 29.06
C MET A 5 -39.44 16.79 29.13
N LYS A 6 -39.17 15.53 29.48
CA LYS A 6 -37.80 14.97 29.54
C LYS A 6 -37.63 13.72 28.69
N SER A 7 -38.24 13.72 27.50
CA SER A 7 -38.08 12.62 26.55
C SER A 7 -38.13 13.09 25.09
N ILE A 8 -37.54 14.24 24.80
CA ILE A 8 -37.04 14.47 23.43
C ILE A 8 -35.57 14.05 23.47
N PRO A 9 -35.21 12.86 22.93
CA PRO A 9 -33.81 12.52 22.73
C PRO A 9 -33.23 13.57 21.77
N ASN A 10 -32.23 14.31 22.24
CA ASN A 10 -31.41 15.16 21.40
C ASN A 10 -30.78 14.24 20.36
N THR A 11 -31.23 14.34 19.11
CA THR A 11 -30.63 13.63 17.99
C THR A 11 -29.33 14.37 17.72
N ASN A 12 -28.32 14.05 18.53
CA ASN A 12 -26.98 14.54 18.31
C ASN A 12 -26.59 14.05 16.91
N ASP A 13 -26.30 15.00 16.02
CA ASP A 13 -25.71 14.78 14.70
C ASP A 13 -24.28 14.17 14.78
N ASP A 14 -23.97 13.47 15.88
CA ASP A 14 -22.70 12.82 16.20
C ASP A 14 -22.75 11.32 15.86
N ASP A 15 -23.94 10.77 15.62
CA ASP A 15 -24.14 9.38 15.18
C ASP A 15 -24.05 9.25 13.65
N ILE A 16 -23.17 10.03 13.00
CA ILE A 16 -22.65 9.65 11.68
C ILE A 16 -21.74 8.44 11.92
N VAL A 17 -22.36 7.30 12.20
CA VAL A 17 -21.75 5.99 12.02
C VAL A 17 -21.33 5.99 10.56
N GLU A 18 -20.05 6.25 10.32
CA GLU A 18 -19.41 6.15 9.02
C GLU A 18 -19.69 4.73 8.55
N HIS A 19 -20.78 4.56 7.78
CA HIS A 19 -21.29 3.29 7.35
C HIS A 19 -20.40 2.82 6.21
N LYS A 20 -19.10 2.63 6.50
CA LYS A 20 -18.13 2.02 5.62
C LYS A 20 -18.69 0.64 5.33
N SER A 21 -19.25 0.50 4.13
CA SER A 21 -19.96 -0.72 3.76
C SER A 21 -19.04 -1.92 3.99
N PRO A 22 -19.58 -3.08 4.41
CA PRO A 22 -18.78 -4.28 4.68
C PRO A 22 -17.93 -4.69 3.47
N PHE A 23 -18.35 -4.30 2.26
CA PHE A 23 -17.60 -4.44 1.03
C PHE A 23 -16.27 -3.66 1.01
N PHE A 24 -16.25 -2.41 1.47
CA PHE A 24 -15.01 -1.61 1.53
C PHE A 24 -14.01 -2.15 2.55
N ILE A 25 -14.50 -2.78 3.63
CA ILE A 25 -13.65 -3.42 4.65
C ILE A 25 -12.95 -4.66 4.05
N GLY A 26 -13.70 -5.47 3.30
CA GLY A 26 -13.13 -6.61 2.56
C GLY A 26 -12.11 -6.17 1.50
N LEU A 27 -12.48 -5.25 0.61
CA LEU A 27 -11.60 -4.78 -0.48
C LEU A 27 -10.29 -4.19 0.05
N LYS A 28 -10.35 -3.41 1.13
CA LYS A 28 -9.16 -2.81 1.74
C LYS A 28 -8.21 -3.86 2.29
N LYS A 29 -8.76 -4.89 2.94
CA LYS A 29 -7.98 -5.92 3.61
C LYS A 29 -7.31 -6.87 2.59
N TYR A 30 -8.04 -7.30 1.56
CA TYR A 30 -7.58 -8.31 0.61
C TYR A 30 -6.86 -7.75 -0.64
N PHE A 31 -7.11 -6.49 -1.02
CA PHE A 31 -6.51 -5.91 -2.23
C PHE A 31 -5.62 -4.70 -1.95
N ILE A 32 -6.09 -3.72 -1.17
CA ILE A 32 -5.33 -2.48 -0.96
C ILE A 32 -4.05 -2.76 -0.15
N LEU A 33 -4.14 -3.56 0.91
CA LEU A 33 -3.01 -3.87 1.76
C LEU A 33 -1.89 -4.63 1.01
N PRO A 34 -2.19 -5.71 0.25
CA PRO A 34 -1.17 -6.39 -0.53
C PRO A 34 -0.58 -5.56 -1.67
N ILE A 35 -1.38 -4.74 -2.36
CA ILE A 35 -0.87 -3.83 -3.40
C ILE A 35 0.13 -2.84 -2.80
N LYS A 36 -0.19 -2.26 -1.64
CA LYS A 36 0.72 -1.34 -0.94
C LYS A 36 2.02 -2.05 -0.56
N ALA A 37 1.94 -3.27 -0.04
CA ALA A 37 3.11 -4.09 0.27
C ALA A 37 3.95 -4.39 -0.98
N GLY A 38 3.30 -4.76 -2.08
CA GLY A 38 3.95 -4.97 -3.38
C GLY A 38 4.72 -3.72 -3.82
N LEU A 39 4.12 -2.53 -3.73
CA LEU A 39 4.81 -1.28 -4.08
C LEU A 39 6.06 -1.02 -3.21
N TYR A 40 6.02 -1.38 -1.92
CA TYR A 40 7.22 -1.32 -1.08
C TYR A 40 8.30 -2.29 -1.56
N GLY A 41 7.92 -3.53 -1.91
CA GLY A 41 8.84 -4.51 -2.48
C GLY A 41 9.47 -4.05 -3.79
N PHE A 42 8.67 -3.50 -4.70
CA PHE A 42 9.14 -2.88 -5.94
C PHE A 42 10.17 -1.80 -5.67
N THR A 43 9.80 -0.83 -4.82
CA THR A 43 10.64 0.35 -4.54
C THR A 43 11.97 -0.07 -3.93
N LEU A 44 11.98 -1.07 -3.04
CA LEU A 44 13.21 -1.56 -2.42
C LEU A 44 14.15 -2.17 -3.47
N VAL A 45 13.65 -3.10 -4.31
CA VAL A 45 14.47 -3.73 -5.34
C VAL A 45 14.94 -2.71 -6.38
N PHE A 46 14.04 -1.82 -6.81
CA PHE A 46 14.38 -0.76 -7.75
C PHE A 46 15.44 0.19 -7.19
N ALA A 47 15.35 0.57 -5.92
CA ALA A 47 16.35 1.40 -5.26
C ALA A 47 17.72 0.71 -5.22
N VAL A 48 17.77 -0.60 -4.97
CA VAL A 48 19.02 -1.37 -5.02
C VAL A 48 19.61 -1.35 -6.43
N ILE A 49 18.81 -1.61 -7.48
CA ILE A 49 19.29 -1.58 -8.87
C ILE A 49 19.82 -0.18 -9.23
N LEU A 50 19.08 0.87 -8.86
CA LEU A 50 19.47 2.25 -9.11
C LEU A 50 20.78 2.58 -8.40
N LEU A 51 20.92 2.18 -7.13
CA LEU A 51 22.15 2.39 -6.35
C LEU A 51 23.35 1.66 -6.97
N VAL A 52 23.18 0.40 -7.38
CA VAL A 52 24.24 -0.36 -8.03
C VAL A 52 24.67 0.31 -9.33
N LYS A 53 23.72 0.70 -10.19
CA LYS A 53 24.04 1.38 -11.45
C LYS A 53 24.70 2.75 -11.24
N LEU A 54 24.25 3.49 -10.24
CA LEU A 54 24.85 4.77 -9.85
C LEU A 54 26.30 4.55 -9.40
N LEU A 55 26.55 3.52 -8.59
CA LEU A 55 27.89 3.20 -8.12
C LEU A 55 28.80 2.72 -9.26
N SER A 56 28.29 1.90 -10.18
CA SER A 56 29.03 1.47 -11.37
C SER A 56 29.42 2.65 -12.28
N PHE A 57 28.54 3.64 -12.41
CA PHE A 57 28.85 4.87 -13.13
C PHE A 57 29.90 5.71 -12.40
N LEU A 58 29.75 5.90 -11.08
CA LEU A 58 30.68 6.69 -10.28
C LEU A 58 32.10 6.09 -10.21
N LEU A 59 32.19 4.76 -10.24
CA LEU A 59 33.46 4.02 -10.29
C LEU A 59 34.10 3.99 -11.69
N GLY A 60 33.44 4.56 -12.70
CA GLY A 60 33.94 4.56 -14.09
C GLY A 60 33.92 3.19 -14.76
N ILE A 61 33.15 2.23 -14.24
CA ILE A 61 32.98 0.90 -14.85
C ILE A 61 32.11 1.00 -16.09
N ASN A 62 31.06 1.83 -16.02
CA ASN A 62 30.18 2.15 -17.13
C ASN A 62 30.34 3.64 -17.48
N GLU A 63 30.59 3.94 -18.74
CA GLU A 63 30.77 5.33 -19.22
C GLU A 63 29.45 6.12 -19.27
N VAL A 64 28.31 5.43 -19.29
CA VAL A 64 26.98 6.03 -19.40
C VAL A 64 26.05 5.46 -18.33
N PHE A 65 25.40 6.35 -17.59
CA PHE A 65 24.30 5.97 -16.71
C PHE A 65 23.04 5.72 -17.55
N ASN A 66 22.66 4.44 -17.70
CA ASN A 66 21.46 4.04 -18.44
C ASN A 66 20.56 3.16 -17.56
N LEU A 67 19.31 3.58 -17.38
CA LEU A 67 18.24 2.79 -16.78
C LEU A 67 17.40 2.19 -17.90
N ASP A 68 17.35 0.87 -17.95
CA ASP A 68 16.65 0.11 -18.99
C ASP A 68 15.27 -0.35 -18.46
N LEU A 69 14.35 -0.59 -19.38
CA LEU A 69 13.06 -1.22 -19.08
C LEU A 69 13.25 -2.58 -18.40
N MET A 70 14.33 -3.29 -18.71
CA MET A 70 14.67 -4.54 -18.03
C MET A 70 14.88 -4.37 -16.52
N ASP A 71 15.39 -3.23 -16.05
CA ASP A 71 15.55 -2.96 -14.61
C ASP A 71 14.20 -2.76 -13.91
N VAL A 72 13.25 -2.14 -14.61
CA VAL A 72 11.89 -1.91 -14.12
C VAL A 72 11.12 -3.25 -14.07
N ILE A 73 11.29 -4.08 -15.10
CA ILE A 73 10.71 -5.43 -15.11
C ILE A 73 11.33 -6.29 -14.00
N LEU A 74 12.65 -6.22 -13.81
CA LEU A 74 13.34 -6.97 -12.77
C LEU A 74 12.90 -6.54 -11.35
N SER A 75 12.72 -5.24 -11.12
CA SER A 75 12.20 -4.74 -9.84
C SER A 75 10.74 -5.11 -9.58
N SER A 76 9.96 -5.41 -10.63
CA SER A 76 8.60 -5.95 -10.49
C SER A 76 8.57 -7.31 -9.79
N VAL A 77 9.67 -8.07 -9.78
CA VAL A 77 9.79 -9.29 -8.97
C VAL A 77 9.61 -9.01 -7.48
N GLY A 78 10.18 -7.89 -7.00
CA GLY A 78 10.00 -7.43 -5.62
C GLY A 78 8.54 -7.13 -5.29
N PHE A 79 7.79 -6.58 -6.27
CA PHE A 79 6.34 -6.38 -6.16
C PHE A 79 5.63 -7.72 -5.94
N PHE A 80 5.85 -8.68 -6.84
CA PHE A 80 5.14 -9.95 -6.82
C PHE A 80 5.37 -10.73 -5.52
N PHE A 81 6.61 -10.77 -5.02
CA PHE A 81 6.89 -11.47 -3.76
C PHE A 81 6.21 -10.83 -2.56
N MET A 82 6.33 -9.50 -2.38
CA MET A 82 5.69 -8.82 -1.25
C MET A 82 4.16 -8.87 -1.34
N PHE A 83 3.61 -8.72 -2.53
CA PHE A 83 2.18 -8.85 -2.79
C PHE A 83 1.67 -10.24 -2.40
N LEU A 84 2.35 -11.29 -2.84
CA LEU A 84 1.98 -12.68 -2.54
C LEU A 84 2.07 -12.98 -1.04
N ILE A 85 3.15 -12.55 -0.37
CA ILE A 85 3.33 -12.71 1.08
C ILE A 85 2.16 -12.07 1.85
N TYR A 86 1.75 -10.87 1.45
CA TYR A 86 0.65 -10.18 2.12
C TYR A 86 -0.72 -10.80 1.83
N ILE A 87 -0.94 -11.33 0.62
CA ILE A 87 -2.13 -12.12 0.33
C ILE A 87 -2.18 -13.35 1.24
N LEU A 88 -1.10 -14.15 1.29
CA LEU A 88 -1.06 -15.35 2.13
C LEU A 88 -1.28 -15.02 3.61
N LYS A 89 -0.62 -13.96 4.10
CA LYS A 89 -0.79 -13.49 5.48
C LYS A 89 -2.22 -13.07 5.80
N ASN A 90 -2.98 -12.62 4.80
CA ASN A 90 -4.33 -12.14 5.00
C ASN A 90 -5.41 -13.23 4.79
N LEU A 91 -5.01 -14.39 4.26
CA LEU A 91 -5.85 -15.57 4.11
C LEU A 91 -5.87 -16.46 5.37
N HIS A 92 -4.80 -16.45 6.16
CA HIS A 92 -4.67 -17.15 7.44
C HIS A 92 -5.09 -16.22 8.58
#